data_AF-A0A7D9JBC3-F1
#
_entry.id   AF-A0A7D9JBC3-F1
#
_cell.length_a   1.000
_cell.length_b   1.000
_cell.length_c   1.000
_cell.angle_alpha   90.00
_cell.angle_beta   90.00
_cell.angle_gamma   90.00
#
_symmetry.space_group_name_H-M   'P 1'
#
loop_
_entity.id
_entity.type
_entity.pdbx_description
1 polymer ?
#
loop_
_entity_poly.entity_id
_entity_poly.type
_entity_poly.pdbx_seq_one_letter_code
_entity_poly.pdbx_strand_id
1 'polypeptide(L)'
;MSKGSISPRIIVQGGAYRSMPCDKKDEYKKETKESARKGYAILMQNGGTAVEAVEAAVRELEDNGYFNAGYGSLLNNDREVECDAMIMEGHTLKCGAVISGRHFKNPVSLSKIIMYESPHCVLSGDGALEFAGIKKFPTCKPEELISEQAREKVKVSYKNYLDYVKYYYDGKPIGEETGDTLSAVAMDTDGHGDTVSAVAMDTNGHLACAMST
;
A
#
# COMPACT_ATOMS: atom_id res chain seq x y z
N MET A 1 -2.30 -22.64 32.81
CA MET A 1 -0.97 -22.57 32.17
C MET A 1 -0.76 -21.14 31.73
N SER A 2 0.24 -20.42 32.26
CA SER A 2 0.57 -19.09 31.72
C SER A 2 1.08 -19.29 30.30
N LYS A 3 0.38 -18.75 29.29
CA LYS A 3 0.95 -18.66 27.94
C LYS A 3 2.31 -17.98 28.08
N GLY A 4 3.38 -18.61 27.61
CA GLY A 4 4.70 -17.99 27.59
C GLY A 4 4.63 -16.64 26.87
N SER A 5 5.44 -15.67 27.29
CA SER A 5 5.49 -14.35 26.66
C SER A 5 5.77 -14.50 25.17
N ILE A 6 4.82 -14.11 24.31
CA ILE A 6 4.99 -14.13 22.86
C ILE A 6 5.82 -12.92 22.48
N SER A 7 6.95 -13.16 21.81
CA SER A 7 7.76 -12.07 21.26
C SER A 7 7.06 -11.52 20.01
N PRO A 8 6.73 -10.21 19.98
CA PRO A 8 6.05 -9.60 18.86
C PRO A 8 6.96 -9.57 17.62
N ARG A 9 6.35 -9.59 16.43
CA ARG A 9 7.07 -9.62 15.15
C ARG A 9 6.35 -8.76 14.12
N ILE A 10 7.12 -8.15 13.23
CA ILE A 10 6.59 -7.48 12.04
C ILE A 10 7.49 -7.78 10.84
N ILE A 11 6.85 -8.00 9.70
CA ILE A 11 7.49 -8.13 8.39
C ILE A 11 6.85 -7.07 7.50
N VAL A 12 7.68 -6.36 6.73
CA VAL A 12 7.26 -5.31 5.81
C VAL A 12 7.89 -5.58 4.44
N GLN A 13 7.08 -5.44 3.39
CA GLN A 13 7.49 -5.45 1.99
C GLN A 13 7.23 -4.05 1.41
N GLY A 14 8.28 -3.39 0.94
CA GLY A 14 8.22 -2.09 0.28
C GLY A 14 8.24 -2.20 -1.25
N GLY A 15 7.52 -3.17 -1.83
CA GLY A 15 7.51 -3.40 -3.28
C GLY A 15 8.30 -4.60 -3.78
N ALA A 16 7.88 -5.12 -4.93
CA ALA A 16 8.57 -6.12 -5.72
C ALA A 16 9.14 -5.46 -6.98
N TYR A 17 10.45 -5.63 -7.20
CA TYR A 17 11.13 -5.06 -8.37
C TYR A 17 11.77 -6.18 -9.17
N ARG A 18 11.58 -6.16 -10.49
CA ARG A 18 12.28 -7.08 -11.39
C ARG A 18 13.76 -6.70 -11.52
N SER A 19 14.05 -5.40 -11.61
CA SER A 19 15.38 -4.83 -11.75
C SER A 19 15.41 -3.50 -11.01
N MET A 20 15.64 -3.54 -9.70
CA MET A 20 15.74 -2.32 -8.90
C MET A 20 16.97 -1.51 -9.34
N PRO A 21 16.84 -0.20 -9.65
CA PRO A 21 17.98 0.64 -9.96
C PRO A 21 19.05 0.54 -8.87
N CYS A 22 20.28 0.15 -9.27
CA CYS A 22 21.36 -0.14 -8.32
C CYS A 22 21.71 1.06 -7.43
N ASP A 23 21.50 2.27 -7.93
CA ASP A 23 21.77 3.55 -7.29
C ASP A 23 20.73 3.94 -6.22
N LYS A 24 19.53 3.37 -6.24
CA LYS A 24 18.45 3.66 -5.26
C LYS A 24 18.17 2.52 -4.27
N LYS A 25 18.83 1.37 -4.45
CA LYS A 25 18.56 0.14 -3.71
C LYS A 25 18.72 0.29 -2.19
N ASP A 26 19.66 1.11 -1.75
CA ASP A 26 19.94 1.28 -0.32
C ASP A 26 18.95 2.24 0.33
N GLU A 27 18.42 3.23 -0.41
CA GLU A 27 17.28 4.06 0.01
C GLU A 27 16.04 3.22 0.22
N TYR A 28 15.63 2.40 -0.77
CA TYR A 28 14.45 1.52 -0.62
C TYR A 28 14.54 0.61 0.60
N LYS A 29 15.72 0.00 0.84
CA LYS A 29 15.96 -0.82 2.02
C LYS A 29 15.91 0.00 3.32
N LYS A 30 16.51 1.19 3.32
CA LYS A 30 16.53 2.08 4.48
C LYS A 30 15.11 2.47 4.87
N GLU A 31 14.30 2.90 3.91
CA GLU A 31 12.92 3.33 4.15
C GLU A 31 12.00 2.16 4.50
N THR A 32 12.15 0.99 3.86
CA THR A 32 11.44 -0.24 4.27
C THR A 32 11.79 -0.64 5.71
N LYS A 33 13.07 -0.52 6.09
CA LYS A 33 13.52 -0.79 7.46
C LYS A 33 12.93 0.20 8.45
N GLU A 34 12.80 1.47 8.06
CA GLU A 34 12.19 2.49 8.92
C GLU A 34 10.70 2.24 9.13
N SER A 35 9.96 1.89 8.08
CA SER A 35 8.57 1.42 8.18
C SER A 35 8.43 0.24 9.14
N ALA A 36 9.30 -0.78 9.02
CA ALA A 36 9.29 -1.91 9.95
C ALA A 36 9.58 -1.48 11.40
N ARG A 37 10.48 -0.51 11.63
CA ARG A 37 10.74 0.03 12.98
C ARG A 37 9.54 0.78 13.54
N LYS A 38 8.83 1.56 12.71
CA LYS A 38 7.62 2.29 13.11
C LYS A 38 6.54 1.33 13.59
N GLY A 39 6.24 0.30 12.80
CA GLY A 39 5.30 -0.74 13.20
C GLY A 39 5.76 -1.53 14.43
N TYR A 40 7.05 -1.87 14.52
CA TYR A 40 7.59 -2.56 15.70
C TYR A 40 7.52 -1.71 16.97
N ALA A 41 7.73 -0.40 16.86
CA ALA A 41 7.59 0.52 17.98
C ALA A 41 6.17 0.51 18.56
N ILE A 42 5.13 0.36 17.72
CA ILE A 42 3.75 0.17 18.19
C ILE A 42 3.62 -1.12 18.99
N LEU A 43 4.13 -2.26 18.49
CA LEU A 43 4.06 -3.54 19.19
C LEU A 43 4.75 -3.54 20.57
N MET A 44 5.73 -2.65 20.77
CA MET A 44 6.44 -2.49 22.04
C MET A 44 5.70 -1.59 23.04
N GLN A 45 4.65 -0.87 22.62
CA GLN A 45 3.85 -0.06 23.52
C GLN A 45 2.97 -0.94 24.41
N ASN A 46 2.65 -0.46 25.61
CA ASN A 46 1.71 -1.14 26.47
C ASN A 46 0.31 -1.16 25.82
N GLY A 47 -0.18 -2.34 25.46
CA GLY A 47 -1.44 -2.51 24.75
C GLY A 47 -1.37 -2.34 23.23
N GLY A 48 -0.17 -2.21 22.65
CA GLY A 48 0.00 -2.12 21.21
C GLY A 48 -0.49 -3.37 20.48
N THR A 49 -1.30 -3.17 19.43
CA THR A 49 -1.94 -4.26 18.68
C THR A 49 -1.26 -4.54 17.35
N ALA A 50 -1.47 -5.75 16.81
CA ALA A 50 -0.98 -6.10 15.48
C ALA A 50 -1.59 -5.19 14.38
N VAL A 51 -2.86 -4.81 14.51
CA VAL A 51 -3.58 -3.94 13.57
C VAL A 51 -2.95 -2.54 13.53
N GLU A 52 -2.68 -1.93 14.69
CA GLU A 52 -2.02 -0.62 14.74
C GLU A 52 -0.58 -0.67 14.22
N ALA A 53 0.12 -1.77 14.43
CA ALA A 53 1.48 -1.96 13.95
C ALA A 53 1.55 -2.03 12.41
N VAL A 54 0.67 -2.80 11.77
CA VAL A 54 0.64 -2.88 10.30
C VAL A 54 0.13 -1.59 9.67
N GLU A 55 -0.83 -0.91 10.30
CA GLU A 55 -1.27 0.43 9.86
C GLU A 55 -0.10 1.41 9.90
N ALA A 56 0.61 1.52 11.03
CA ALA A 56 1.73 2.45 11.17
C ALA A 56 2.87 2.17 10.18
N ALA A 57 3.17 0.89 9.93
CA ALA A 57 4.16 0.50 8.94
C ALA A 57 3.75 0.89 7.52
N VAL A 58 2.52 0.58 7.09
CA VAL A 58 2.05 0.90 5.74
C VAL A 58 1.90 2.41 5.55
N ARG A 59 1.42 3.15 6.55
CA ARG A 59 1.35 4.63 6.50
C ARG A 59 2.71 5.29 6.25
N GLU A 60 3.78 4.78 6.87
CA GLU A 60 5.14 5.28 6.63
C GLU A 60 5.56 5.10 5.17
N LEU A 61 5.10 4.03 4.51
CA LEU A 61 5.38 3.79 3.10
C LEU A 61 4.47 4.62 2.18
N GLU A 62 3.18 4.79 2.52
CA GLU A 62 2.25 5.67 1.80
C GLU A 62 2.69 7.15 1.83
N ASP A 63 3.29 7.60 2.92
CA ASP A 63 3.81 8.95 3.06
C ASP A 63 5.13 9.16 2.31
N ASN A 64 5.74 8.08 1.80
CA ASN A 64 7.05 8.09 1.19
C ASN A 64 6.95 7.95 -0.33
N GLY A 65 7.42 8.99 -1.05
CA GLY A 65 7.33 9.08 -2.50
C GLY A 65 8.12 8.02 -3.28
N TYR A 66 8.94 7.19 -2.61
CA TYR A 66 9.62 6.06 -3.25
C TYR A 66 8.70 4.91 -3.63
N PHE A 67 7.63 4.68 -2.86
CA PHE A 67 6.78 3.50 -3.00
C PHE A 67 5.50 3.82 -3.76
N ASN A 68 4.98 2.86 -4.53
CA ASN A 68 3.70 3.02 -5.25
C ASN A 68 2.54 2.83 -4.28
N ALA A 69 2.32 3.79 -3.38
CA ALA A 69 1.20 3.85 -2.47
C ALA A 69 1.02 5.28 -1.95
N GLY A 70 -0.23 5.71 -1.71
CA GLY A 70 -0.53 7.03 -1.16
C GLY A 70 0.10 8.17 -1.96
N TYR A 71 0.99 8.93 -1.33
CA TYR A 71 1.71 10.05 -1.98
C TYR A 71 2.66 9.61 -3.11
N GLY A 72 3.18 8.39 -3.06
CA GLY A 72 4.07 7.86 -4.09
C GLY A 72 3.36 7.12 -5.22
N SER A 73 2.03 6.99 -5.15
CA SER A 73 1.25 6.24 -6.14
C SER A 73 1.45 6.78 -7.56
N LEU A 74 1.48 5.83 -8.50
CA LEU A 74 1.51 6.10 -9.92
C LEU A 74 0.17 6.70 -10.37
N LEU A 75 0.23 7.41 -11.50
CA LEU A 75 -0.94 8.07 -12.04
C LEU A 75 -1.77 7.10 -12.89
N ASN A 76 -3.07 7.33 -12.99
CA ASN A 76 -3.94 6.65 -13.94
C ASN A 76 -3.87 7.34 -15.33
N ASN A 77 -4.70 6.90 -16.27
CA ASN A 77 -4.74 7.47 -17.62
C ASN A 77 -5.09 8.97 -17.65
N ASP A 78 -5.89 9.41 -16.68
CA ASP A 78 -6.33 10.79 -16.53
C ASP A 78 -5.34 11.62 -15.71
N ARG A 79 -4.18 11.04 -15.37
CA ARG A 79 -3.09 11.64 -14.59
C ARG A 79 -3.46 11.94 -13.14
N GLU A 80 -4.42 11.21 -12.61
CA GLU A 80 -4.86 11.29 -11.22
C GLU A 80 -4.29 10.12 -10.40
N VAL A 81 -4.17 10.30 -9.09
CA VAL A 81 -3.85 9.22 -8.15
C VAL A 81 -5.16 8.54 -7.73
N GLU A 82 -5.22 7.24 -7.94
CA GLU A 82 -6.26 6.34 -7.41
C GLU A 82 -5.56 5.23 -6.64
N CYS A 83 -5.93 5.04 -5.37
CA CYS A 83 -5.29 4.08 -4.49
C CYS A 83 -6.25 2.97 -4.05
N ASP A 84 -5.68 1.79 -3.86
CA ASP A 84 -6.33 0.64 -3.24
C ASP A 84 -5.62 0.33 -1.92
N ALA A 85 -6.36 0.11 -0.84
CA ALA A 85 -5.76 -0.34 0.42
C ALA A 85 -6.68 -1.24 1.21
N MET A 86 -6.11 -2.19 1.95
CA MET A 86 -6.86 -3.09 2.83
C MET A 86 -6.12 -3.33 4.14
N ILE A 87 -6.89 -3.67 5.17
CA ILE A 87 -6.38 -4.12 6.47
C ILE A 87 -7.29 -5.21 7.03
N MET A 88 -6.70 -6.20 7.70
CA MET A 88 -7.43 -7.33 8.30
C MET A 88 -6.89 -7.71 9.67
N GLU A 89 -7.80 -7.98 10.60
CA GLU A 89 -7.53 -8.51 11.94
C GLU A 89 -7.76 -10.03 11.96
N GLY A 90 -6.72 -10.80 12.24
CA GLY A 90 -6.74 -12.26 12.04
C GLY A 90 -7.58 -13.04 13.06
N HIS A 91 -7.77 -12.53 14.28
CA HIS A 91 -8.50 -13.27 15.32
C HIS A 91 -10.02 -13.06 15.29
N THR A 92 -10.50 -11.95 14.74
CA THR A 92 -11.94 -11.69 14.52
C THR A 92 -12.37 -11.81 13.07
N LEU A 93 -11.41 -11.85 12.14
CA LEU A 93 -11.61 -11.79 10.70
C LEU A 93 -12.27 -10.49 10.22
N LYS A 94 -12.30 -9.45 11.05
CA LYS A 94 -12.70 -8.12 10.60
C LYS A 94 -11.72 -7.64 9.53
N CYS A 95 -12.25 -7.05 8.48
CA CYS A 95 -11.46 -6.43 7.43
C CYS A 95 -12.14 -5.15 6.94
N GLY A 96 -11.33 -4.26 6.38
CA GLY A 96 -11.79 -3.05 5.73
C GLY A 96 -10.90 -2.74 4.54
N ALA A 97 -11.48 -2.19 3.49
CA ALA A 97 -10.77 -1.82 2.29
C ALA A 97 -11.40 -0.62 1.58
N VAL A 98 -10.56 0.14 0.90
CA VAL A 98 -10.93 1.13 -0.09
C VAL A 98 -10.37 0.71 -1.45
N ILE A 99 -11.18 0.84 -2.50
CA ILE A 99 -10.79 0.54 -3.88
C ILE A 99 -11.07 1.75 -4.78
N SER A 100 -10.13 2.12 -5.64
CA SER A 100 -10.18 3.33 -6.47
C SER A 100 -10.42 4.59 -5.62
N GLY A 101 -9.79 4.63 -4.44
CA GLY A 101 -9.89 5.74 -3.50
C GLY A 101 -9.12 6.95 -4.00
N ARG A 102 -9.77 8.12 -4.01
CA ARG A 102 -9.16 9.40 -4.40
C ARG A 102 -9.09 10.32 -3.18
N HIS A 103 -8.14 11.26 -3.19
CA HIS A 103 -7.96 12.29 -2.15
C HIS A 103 -7.49 11.77 -0.78
N PHE A 104 -7.04 10.53 -0.67
CA PHE A 104 -6.57 9.95 0.58
C PHE A 104 -5.05 9.83 0.57
N LYS A 105 -4.37 10.59 1.45
CA LYS A 105 -2.93 10.43 1.64
C LYS A 105 -2.57 9.08 2.24
N ASN A 106 -3.44 8.58 3.11
CA ASN A 106 -3.25 7.31 3.82
C ASN A 106 -4.48 6.40 3.71
N PRO A 107 -4.72 5.79 2.54
CA PRO A 107 -5.88 4.91 2.33
C PRO A 107 -5.94 3.72 3.31
N VAL A 108 -4.80 3.19 3.81
CA VAL A 108 -4.80 2.11 4.82
C VAL A 108 -5.50 2.51 6.13
N SER A 109 -5.39 3.78 6.53
CA SER A 109 -6.08 4.28 7.72
C SER A 109 -7.58 4.41 7.49
N LEU A 110 -8.00 4.81 6.28
CA LEU A 110 -9.42 4.80 5.93
C LEU A 110 -9.95 3.37 5.95
N SER A 111 -9.20 2.41 5.44
CA SER A 111 -9.54 0.99 5.50
C SER A 111 -9.72 0.47 6.92
N LYS A 112 -8.89 0.92 7.88
CA LYS A 112 -9.08 0.60 9.31
C LYS A 112 -10.37 1.19 9.88
N ILE A 113 -10.71 2.43 9.50
CA ILE A 113 -11.98 3.06 9.92
C ILE A 113 -13.17 2.31 9.33
N ILE A 114 -13.10 1.90 8.05
CA ILE A 114 -14.12 1.06 7.41
C ILE A 114 -14.29 -0.24 8.21
N MET A 115 -13.18 -0.92 8.55
CA MET A 115 -13.19 -2.17 9.30
C MET A 115 -13.92 -2.09 10.65
N TYR A 116 -13.77 -0.99 11.39
CA TYR A 116 -14.34 -0.85 12.74
C TYR A 116 -15.66 -0.09 12.78
N GLU A 117 -15.92 0.79 11.82
CA GLU A 117 -17.01 1.76 11.90
C GLU A 117 -17.97 1.78 10.70
N SER A 118 -17.86 0.78 9.82
CA SER A 118 -18.81 0.50 8.74
C SER A 118 -19.41 -0.89 8.92
N PRO A 119 -20.66 -1.13 8.47
CA PRO A 119 -21.19 -2.50 8.33
C PRO A 119 -20.62 -3.24 7.11
N HIS A 120 -19.78 -2.59 6.29
CA HIS A 120 -19.22 -3.12 5.05
C HIS A 120 -17.71 -3.38 5.16
N CYS A 121 -17.22 -4.40 4.45
CA CYS A 121 -15.78 -4.69 4.35
C CYS A 121 -15.05 -3.86 3.29
N VAL A 122 -15.75 -3.35 2.28
CA VAL A 122 -15.13 -2.66 1.13
C VAL A 122 -16.01 -1.48 0.72
N LEU A 123 -15.39 -0.32 0.50
CA LEU A 123 -16.01 0.84 -0.17
C LEU A 123 -15.15 1.23 -1.37
N SER A 124 -15.76 1.86 -2.38
CA SER A 124 -15.04 2.22 -3.61
C SER A 124 -15.36 3.62 -4.09
N GLY A 125 -14.38 4.28 -4.71
CA GLY A 125 -14.51 5.56 -5.37
C GLY A 125 -15.23 6.61 -4.52
N ASP A 126 -16.26 7.22 -5.09
CA ASP A 126 -17.02 8.28 -4.44
C ASP A 126 -17.74 7.81 -3.16
N GLY A 127 -18.12 6.52 -3.07
CA GLY A 127 -18.72 5.97 -1.86
C GLY A 127 -17.74 5.91 -0.68
N ALA A 128 -16.45 5.68 -0.95
CA ALA A 128 -15.41 5.81 0.06
C ALA A 128 -15.17 7.27 0.46
N LEU A 129 -15.26 8.21 -0.49
CA LEU A 129 -15.13 9.64 -0.24
C LEU A 129 -16.28 10.21 0.60
N GLU A 130 -17.51 9.79 0.33
CA GLU A 130 -18.67 10.14 1.14
C GLU A 130 -18.53 9.62 2.58
N PHE A 131 -18.14 8.34 2.72
CA PHE A 131 -17.89 7.75 4.04
C PHE A 131 -16.77 8.47 4.80
N ALA A 132 -15.67 8.81 4.12
CA ALA A 132 -14.60 9.61 4.69
C ALA A 132 -15.13 10.97 5.22
N GLY A 133 -16.01 11.63 4.47
CA GLY A 133 -16.68 12.85 4.88
C GLY A 133 -17.52 12.68 6.16
N ILE A 134 -18.34 11.62 6.25
CA ILE A 134 -19.14 11.29 7.44
C ILE A 134 -18.24 11.06 8.67
N LYS A 135 -17.12 10.36 8.47
CA LYS A 135 -16.13 10.07 9.51
C LYS A 135 -15.17 11.23 9.79
N LYS A 136 -15.28 12.34 9.04
CA LYS A 136 -14.37 13.48 9.09
C LYS A 136 -12.90 13.06 8.90
N PHE A 137 -12.68 12.03 8.08
CA PHE A 137 -11.35 11.58 7.71
C PHE A 137 -10.69 12.65 6.82
N PRO A 138 -9.41 13.00 7.07
CA PRO A 138 -8.74 14.03 6.28
C PRO A 138 -8.62 13.66 4.80
N THR A 139 -8.99 14.59 3.94
CA THR A 139 -8.81 14.51 2.48
C THR A 139 -7.80 15.57 2.02
N CYS A 140 -7.16 15.32 0.88
CA CYS A 140 -6.21 16.24 0.27
C CYS A 140 -6.58 16.55 -1.18
N LYS A 141 -6.01 17.64 -1.72
CA LYS A 141 -6.18 17.99 -3.12
C LYS A 141 -5.42 16.99 -4.00
N PRO A 142 -5.88 16.70 -5.23
CA PRO A 142 -5.21 15.77 -6.13
C PRO A 142 -3.71 16.05 -6.29
N GLU A 143 -3.31 17.31 -6.40
CA GLU A 143 -1.92 17.70 -6.66
C GLU A 143 -0.98 17.41 -5.48
N GLU A 144 -1.53 17.29 -4.27
CA GLU A 144 -0.79 16.96 -3.04
C GLU A 144 -0.43 15.48 -2.97
N LEU A 145 -1.09 14.62 -3.76
CA LEU A 145 -0.77 13.18 -3.87
C LEU A 145 0.26 12.88 -4.95
N ILE A 146 0.63 13.85 -5.79
CA ILE A 146 1.51 13.61 -6.93
C ILE A 146 2.97 13.88 -6.53
N SER A 147 3.69 12.82 -6.18
CA SER A 147 5.14 12.87 -5.91
C SER A 147 5.97 13.27 -7.13
N GLU A 148 7.21 13.69 -6.88
CA GLU A 148 8.18 13.98 -7.94
C GLU A 148 8.45 12.75 -8.81
N GLN A 149 8.59 11.56 -8.20
CA GLN A 149 8.80 10.31 -8.91
C GLN A 149 7.62 9.95 -9.82
N ALA A 150 6.37 10.17 -9.36
CA ALA A 150 5.19 9.99 -10.20
C ALA A 150 5.19 10.95 -11.42
N ARG A 151 5.63 12.21 -11.23
CA ARG A 151 5.79 13.19 -12.33
C ARG A 151 6.89 12.84 -13.32
N GLU A 152 7.92 12.14 -12.89
CA GLU A 152 8.96 11.64 -13.79
C GLU A 152 8.46 10.44 -14.59
N LYS A 153 7.83 9.48 -13.92
CA LYS A 153 7.30 8.26 -14.54
C LYS A 153 6.21 8.55 -15.59
N VAL A 154 5.36 9.56 -15.39
CA VAL A 154 4.34 9.95 -16.39
C VAL A 154 4.91 10.56 -17.68
N LYS A 155 6.20 10.94 -17.71
CA LYS A 155 6.85 11.46 -18.94
C LYS A 155 7.14 10.34 -19.94
N VAL A 156 7.01 9.07 -19.56
CA VAL A 156 7.19 7.94 -20.46
C VAL A 156 6.00 7.83 -21.43
N SER A 157 6.28 7.50 -22.69
CA SER A 157 5.29 7.53 -23.78
C SER A 157 4.13 6.53 -23.58
N TYR A 158 2.88 7.00 -23.63
CA TYR A 158 1.67 6.16 -23.58
C TYR A 158 1.62 5.07 -24.67
N LYS A 159 2.24 5.32 -25.84
CA LYS A 159 2.33 4.31 -26.91
C LYS A 159 3.09 3.05 -26.46
N ASN A 160 4.12 3.26 -25.65
CA ASN A 160 4.93 2.19 -25.10
C ASN A 160 4.11 1.35 -24.09
N TYR A 161 3.20 1.98 -23.33
CA TYR A 161 2.34 1.30 -22.35
C TYR A 161 1.37 0.32 -23.02
N LEU A 162 0.71 0.71 -24.11
CA LEU A 162 -0.21 -0.20 -24.83
C LEU A 162 0.52 -1.39 -25.42
N ASP A 163 1.73 -1.19 -25.96
CA ASP A 163 2.57 -2.28 -26.46
C ASP A 163 2.99 -3.23 -25.32
N TYR A 164 3.23 -2.70 -24.11
CA TYR A 164 3.54 -3.49 -22.91
C TYR A 164 2.36 -4.29 -22.40
N VAL A 165 1.19 -3.67 -22.22
CA VAL A 165 -0.02 -4.38 -21.79
C VAL A 165 -0.30 -5.51 -22.76
N LYS A 166 -0.18 -5.25 -24.07
CA LYS A 166 -0.31 -6.28 -25.08
C LYS A 166 0.76 -7.38 -24.95
N TYR A 167 2.02 -7.04 -24.68
CA TYR A 167 3.09 -8.04 -24.55
C TYR A 167 2.95 -8.93 -23.31
N TYR A 168 2.53 -8.39 -22.17
CA TYR A 168 2.50 -9.09 -20.88
C TYR A 168 1.12 -9.69 -20.54
N TYR A 169 0.03 -9.19 -21.12
CA TYR A 169 -1.36 -9.63 -20.84
C TYR A 169 -2.06 -10.25 -22.06
N ASP A 170 -1.33 -10.69 -23.10
CA ASP A 170 -1.89 -11.42 -24.25
C ASP A 170 -2.26 -12.89 -23.96
N GLY A 171 -2.13 -13.36 -22.72
CA GLY A 171 -2.49 -14.72 -22.34
C GLY A 171 -1.40 -15.77 -22.59
N LYS A 172 -0.12 -15.36 -22.61
CA LYS A 172 1.03 -16.29 -22.59
C LYS A 172 0.96 -17.32 -21.45
N PRO A 173 1.47 -18.56 -21.66
CA PRO A 173 1.45 -19.61 -20.64
C PRO A 173 2.20 -19.22 -19.36
N ILE A 174 1.71 -19.70 -18.22
CA ILE A 174 2.37 -19.57 -16.91
C ILE A 174 3.75 -20.24 -17.00
N GLY A 175 4.82 -19.46 -16.81
CA GLY A 175 6.22 -19.93 -16.90
C GLY A 175 7.10 -19.08 -17.81
N GLU A 176 6.51 -18.26 -18.69
CA GLU A 176 7.16 -17.10 -19.28
C GLU A 176 6.83 -15.84 -18.45
N GLU A 177 7.69 -14.82 -18.54
CA GLU A 177 7.67 -13.62 -17.70
C GLU A 177 6.27 -12.98 -17.62
N THR A 178 5.58 -13.18 -16.49
CA THR A 178 4.21 -12.72 -16.23
C THR A 178 4.23 -11.61 -15.19
N GLY A 179 3.31 -10.65 -15.38
CA GLY A 179 3.43 -9.26 -14.93
C GLY A 179 3.21 -8.97 -13.44
N ASP A 180 3.67 -7.77 -13.10
CA ASP A 180 3.62 -7.08 -11.82
C ASP A 180 2.42 -6.10 -11.78
N THR A 181 2.15 -5.39 -10.68
CA THR A 181 1.08 -4.36 -10.65
C THR A 181 1.34 -3.25 -11.68
N LEU A 182 0.41 -3.04 -12.62
CA LEU A 182 0.54 -2.00 -13.65
C LEU A 182 -0.28 -0.75 -13.34
N SER A 183 0.36 0.41 -13.52
CA SER A 183 -0.32 1.69 -13.73
C SER A 183 -0.35 2.03 -15.23
N ALA A 184 -1.40 2.74 -15.66
CA ALA A 184 -1.69 3.12 -17.05
C ALA A 184 -0.60 3.95 -17.77
N VAL A 185 0.42 4.44 -17.04
CA VAL A 185 1.40 5.40 -17.56
C VAL A 185 2.87 5.06 -17.26
N ALA A 186 3.16 3.91 -16.66
CA ALA A 186 4.54 3.51 -16.38
C ALA A 186 5.04 2.43 -17.35
N MET A 187 6.13 2.74 -18.05
CA MET A 187 6.88 1.84 -18.91
C MET A 187 8.33 1.93 -18.51
N ASP A 188 8.83 0.96 -17.75
CA ASP A 188 10.26 0.68 -17.75
C ASP A 188 10.47 -0.83 -17.89
N THR A 189 11.52 -1.18 -18.61
CA THR A 189 12.00 -2.56 -18.82
C THR A 189 12.43 -3.26 -17.53
N ASP A 190 12.41 -2.53 -16.40
CA ASP A 190 12.96 -2.92 -15.11
C ASP A 190 11.94 -3.46 -14.08
N GLY A 191 10.68 -3.67 -14.48
CA GLY A 191 9.60 -4.15 -13.60
C GLY A 191 9.14 -3.10 -12.60
N HIS A 192 7.84 -3.03 -12.37
CA HIS A 192 7.21 -1.98 -11.59
C HIS A 192 6.13 -2.65 -10.74
N GLY A 193 6.31 -2.64 -9.42
CA GLY A 193 5.57 -3.52 -8.53
C GLY A 193 5.51 -3.07 -7.10
N ASP A 194 5.37 -1.77 -6.90
CA ASP A 194 5.80 -1.20 -5.63
C ASP A 194 4.64 -1.15 -4.62
N THR A 195 3.76 -2.17 -4.67
CA THR A 195 2.72 -2.41 -3.67
C THR A 195 3.39 -2.65 -2.33
N VAL A 196 2.91 -1.96 -1.31
CA VAL A 196 3.45 -2.04 0.03
C VAL A 196 2.57 -2.92 0.90
N SER A 197 3.19 -3.69 1.80
CA SER A 197 2.44 -4.49 2.75
C SER A 197 3.19 -4.73 4.05
N ALA A 198 2.43 -5.03 5.09
CA ALA A 198 2.96 -5.43 6.38
C ALA A 198 2.13 -6.57 6.97
N VAL A 199 2.81 -7.45 7.71
CA VAL A 199 2.19 -8.50 8.54
C VAL A 199 2.81 -8.42 9.93
N ALA A 200 1.99 -8.43 10.97
CA ALA A 200 2.45 -8.37 12.35
C ALA A 200 1.80 -9.44 13.23
N MET A 201 2.52 -9.80 14.29
CA MET A 201 2.04 -10.59 15.42
C MET A 201 2.30 -9.81 16.71
N ASP A 202 1.27 -9.61 17.53
CA ASP A 202 1.40 -8.94 18.82
C ASP A 202 1.75 -9.89 19.98
N THR A 203 1.88 -9.32 21.18
CA THR A 203 2.24 -10.05 22.41
C THR A 203 1.14 -11.00 22.91
N ASN A 204 -0.09 -10.87 22.39
CA ASN A 204 -1.19 -11.81 22.64
C ASN A 204 -1.20 -12.95 21.61
N GLY A 205 -0.36 -12.87 20.57
CA GLY A 205 -0.33 -13.82 19.45
C GLY A 205 -1.40 -13.53 18.41
N HIS A 206 -2.00 -12.34 18.42
CA HIS A 206 -2.94 -11.94 17.38
C HIS A 206 -2.17 -11.48 16.14
N LEU A 207 -2.68 -11.87 14.98
CA LEU A 207 -2.12 -11.51 13.67
C LEU A 207 -2.92 -10.39 13.02
N ALA A 208 -2.25 -9.56 12.23
CA ALA A 208 -2.89 -8.63 11.31
C ALA A 208 -2.05 -8.47 10.04
N CYS A 209 -2.69 -8.06 8.96
CA CYS A 209 -2.02 -7.67 7.73
C CYS A 209 -2.62 -6.39 7.15
N ALA A 210 -1.81 -5.63 6.43
CA ALA A 210 -2.23 -4.46 5.68
C ALA A 210 -1.48 -4.37 4.35
N MET A 211 -2.13 -3.79 3.34
CA MET A 211 -1.57 -3.57 2.00
C MET A 211 -2.11 -2.27 1.41
N SER A 212 -1.30 -1.58 0.61
CA SER A 212 -1.69 -0.40 -0.16
C SER A 212 -0.97 -0.34 -1.51
N THR A 213 -1.66 0.17 -2.54
CA THR A 213 -1.09 0.54 -3.85
C THR A 213 -1.74 1.79 -4.43
#